data_AF-A0A938QNY8-F1
#
_entry.id   AF-A0A938QNY8-F1
#
_cell.length_a   1.000
_cell.length_b   1.000
_cell.length_c   1.000
_cell.angle_alpha   90.00
_cell.angle_beta   90.00
_cell.angle_gamma   90.00
#
_symmetry.space_group_name_H-M   'P 1'
#
loop_
_entity.id
_entity.type
_entity.pdbx_description
1 polymer ?
#
loop_
_entity_poly.entity_id
_entity_poly.type
_entity_poly.pdbx_seq_one_letter_code
_entity_poly.pdbx_strand_id
1 'polypeptide(L)'
;MTLFETDLKRNLKANRARESGKKPFRPSRFTVVSAIIKAYGLDLAFLGLLDRVDERVFHNLAKSAKIKEKPGLELPLFSLTTEDGYYLTNAIKEKLDNPYLNYARDPEELILSPFLYRMNPALPEEILANRHFAWLSAQELEKITENRKLP
;
A
#
# COMPACT_ATOMS: atom_id res chain seq x y z
N MET A 1 -4.57 -27.77 43.72
CA MET A 1 -4.36 -26.65 42.76
C MET A 1 -4.06 -25.41 43.56
N THR A 2 -2.83 -24.92 43.49
CA THR A 2 -2.30 -23.83 44.33
C THR A 2 -2.75 -22.47 43.78
N LEU A 3 -3.00 -21.50 44.68
CA LEU A 3 -3.42 -20.13 44.37
C LEU A 3 -2.56 -19.43 43.30
N PHE A 4 -1.29 -19.83 43.18
CA PHE A 4 -0.35 -19.38 42.15
C PHE A 4 -0.80 -19.72 40.71
N GLU A 5 -1.35 -20.91 40.46
CA GLU A 5 -1.80 -21.28 39.10
C GLU A 5 -3.00 -20.48 38.64
N THR A 6 -3.90 -20.15 39.58
CA THR A 6 -5.09 -19.35 39.31
C THR A 6 -4.75 -17.90 39.02
N ASP A 7 -3.78 -17.31 39.73
CA ASP A 7 -3.31 -15.95 39.48
C ASP A 7 -2.49 -15.84 38.20
N LEU A 8 -1.65 -16.83 37.88
CA LEU A 8 -0.92 -16.87 36.62
C LEU A 8 -1.88 -16.94 35.41
N LYS A 9 -2.92 -17.78 35.49
CA LYS A 9 -3.94 -17.88 34.44
C LYS A 9 -4.77 -16.59 34.29
N ARG A 10 -5.08 -15.89 35.39
CA ARG A 10 -5.75 -14.59 35.36
C ARG A 10 -4.87 -13.52 34.72
N ASN A 11 -3.60 -13.44 35.11
CA ASN A 11 -2.66 -12.46 34.56
C ASN A 11 -2.43 -12.68 33.06
N LEU A 12 -2.33 -13.94 32.61
CA LEU A 12 -2.25 -14.27 31.19
C LEU A 12 -3.50 -13.88 30.40
N LYS A 13 -4.70 -14.11 30.96
CA LYS A 13 -5.96 -13.67 30.33
C LYS A 13 -6.08 -12.15 30.26
N ALA A 14 -5.71 -11.44 31.32
CA ALA A 14 -5.74 -9.98 31.37
C ALA A 14 -4.74 -9.35 30.39
N ASN A 15 -3.55 -9.93 30.24
CA ASN A 15 -2.57 -9.49 29.25
C ASN A 15 -3.06 -9.74 27.82
N ARG A 16 -3.65 -10.91 27.54
CA ARG A 16 -4.27 -11.18 26.22
C ARG A 16 -5.42 -10.24 25.89
N ALA A 17 -6.24 -9.87 26.88
CA ALA A 17 -7.33 -8.91 26.69
C ALA A 17 -6.82 -7.48 26.44
N ARG A 18 -5.71 -7.08 27.08
CA ARG A 18 -5.03 -5.80 26.79
C ARG A 18 -4.39 -5.80 25.41
N GLU A 19 -3.86 -6.94 24.97
CA GLU A 19 -3.32 -7.10 23.63
C GLU A 19 -4.40 -7.23 22.54
N SER A 20 -5.62 -7.69 22.85
CA SER A 20 -6.71 -7.74 21.86
C SER A 20 -7.28 -6.36 21.50
N GLY A 21 -6.87 -5.29 22.19
CA GLY A 21 -7.08 -3.91 21.75
C GLY A 21 -6.13 -3.45 20.63
N LYS A 22 -5.27 -4.34 20.11
CA LYS A 22 -4.36 -4.06 18.99
C LYS A 22 -5.17 -3.68 17.74
N LYS A 23 -4.67 -2.66 17.03
CA LYS A 23 -5.19 -2.21 15.72
C LYS A 23 -5.42 -3.41 14.79
N PRO A 24 -6.41 -3.36 13.89
CA PRO A 24 -6.65 -4.42 12.93
C PRO A 24 -5.37 -4.79 12.20
N PHE A 25 -5.16 -6.09 11.95
CA PHE A 25 -4.00 -6.60 11.23
C PHE A 25 -3.83 -5.85 9.91
N ARG A 26 -2.63 -5.33 9.66
CA ARG A 26 -2.29 -4.66 8.41
C ARG A 26 -1.27 -5.50 7.65
N PRO A 27 -1.58 -5.87 6.40
CA PRO A 27 -0.62 -6.58 5.58
C PRO A 27 0.61 -5.70 5.36
N SER A 28 1.79 -6.32 5.41
CA SER A 28 3.06 -5.62 5.18
C SER A 28 3.18 -5.17 3.72
N ARG A 29 4.05 -4.19 3.44
CA ARG A 29 4.41 -3.80 2.06
C ARG A 29 4.86 -5.00 1.23
N PHE A 30 5.63 -5.92 1.83
CA PHE A 30 6.04 -7.16 1.17
C PHE A 30 4.82 -8.01 0.78
N THR A 31 3.88 -8.19 1.72
CA THR A 31 2.65 -8.94 1.47
C THR A 31 1.82 -8.33 0.34
N VAL A 32 1.66 -7.00 0.34
CA VAL A 32 0.90 -6.27 -0.67
C VAL A 32 1.56 -6.39 -2.05
N VAL A 33 2.85 -6.08 -2.14
CA VAL A 33 3.60 -6.13 -3.41
C VAL A 33 3.60 -7.55 -3.97
N SER A 34 3.89 -8.56 -3.14
CA SER A 34 3.87 -9.97 -3.57
C SER A 34 2.49 -10.42 -4.05
N ALA A 35 1.42 -9.99 -3.39
CA ALA A 35 0.05 -10.29 -3.82
C ALA A 35 -0.27 -9.66 -5.18
N ILE A 36 0.15 -8.42 -5.43
CA ILE A 36 -0.02 -7.74 -6.73
C ILE A 36 0.80 -8.45 -7.81
N ILE A 37 2.06 -8.78 -7.54
CA ILE A 37 2.91 -9.54 -8.48
C ILE A 37 2.21 -10.81 -8.92
N LYS A 38 1.70 -11.59 -7.95
CA LYS A 38 1.02 -12.86 -8.23
C LYS A 38 -0.30 -12.67 -8.97
N ALA A 39 -1.13 -11.71 -8.55
CA ALA A 39 -2.46 -11.50 -9.12
C ALA A 39 -2.41 -10.96 -10.56
N TYR A 40 -1.41 -10.16 -10.89
CA TYR A 40 -1.28 -9.50 -12.19
C TYR A 40 -0.17 -10.10 -13.08
N GLY A 41 0.50 -11.16 -12.62
CA GLY A 41 1.57 -11.83 -13.39
C GLY A 41 2.76 -10.91 -13.68
N LEU A 42 3.13 -10.05 -12.71
CA LEU A 42 4.26 -9.14 -12.90
C LEU A 42 5.58 -9.90 -12.88
N ASP A 43 6.52 -9.48 -13.72
CA ASP A 43 7.85 -10.06 -13.84
C ASP A 43 8.94 -8.96 -13.78
N LEU A 44 10.18 -9.34 -14.11
CA LEU A 44 11.31 -8.41 -14.15
C LEU A 44 11.13 -7.27 -15.15
N ALA A 45 10.30 -7.42 -16.19
CA ALA A 45 10.03 -6.33 -17.13
C ALA A 45 9.29 -5.17 -16.45
N PHE A 46 8.49 -5.45 -15.42
CA PHE A 46 7.85 -4.43 -14.61
C PHE A 46 8.88 -3.54 -13.89
N LEU A 47 10.00 -4.09 -13.40
CA LEU A 47 11.08 -3.29 -12.81
C LEU A 47 11.66 -2.31 -13.82
N GLY A 48 11.91 -2.78 -15.05
CA GLY A 48 12.40 -1.93 -16.14
C GLY A 48 11.39 -0.86 -16.57
N LEU A 49 10.09 -1.14 -16.45
CA LEU A 49 9.04 -0.14 -16.62
C LEU A 49 9.14 0.93 -15.53
N LEU A 50 9.32 0.55 -14.25
CA LEU A 50 9.47 1.50 -13.15
C LEU A 50 10.65 2.47 -13.32
N ASP A 51 11.73 2.08 -14.01
CA ASP A 51 12.86 2.99 -14.33
C ASP A 51 12.50 4.08 -15.34
N ARG A 52 11.48 3.83 -16.17
CA ARG A 52 11.07 4.71 -17.27
C ARG A 52 9.89 5.60 -16.89
N VAL A 53 9.28 5.38 -15.73
CA VAL A 53 8.18 6.21 -15.27
C VAL A 53 8.72 7.56 -14.81
N ASP A 54 8.30 8.60 -15.50
CA ASP A 54 8.61 10.00 -15.18
C ASP A 54 7.34 10.78 -14.79
N GLU A 55 7.52 12.08 -14.51
CA GLU A 55 6.42 12.99 -14.19
C GLU A 55 5.35 13.08 -15.29
N ARG A 56 5.71 12.89 -16.56
CA ARG A 56 4.75 12.96 -17.67
C ARG A 56 3.85 11.74 -17.65
N VAL A 57 4.40 10.56 -17.40
CA VAL A 57 3.62 9.32 -17.26
C VAL A 57 2.65 9.45 -16.09
N PHE A 58 3.09 9.98 -14.94
CA PHE A 58 2.22 10.22 -13.79
C PHE A 58 1.07 11.18 -14.12
N HIS A 59 1.37 12.31 -14.75
CA HIS A 59 0.36 13.28 -15.15
C HIS A 59 -0.66 12.67 -16.11
N ASN A 60 -0.23 11.83 -17.04
CA ASN A 60 -1.14 11.17 -17.99
C ASN A 60 -2.04 10.14 -17.28
N LEU A 61 -1.47 9.32 -16.39
CA LEU A 61 -2.23 8.36 -15.58
C LEU A 61 -3.25 9.07 -14.69
N ALA A 62 -2.85 10.12 -13.98
CA ALA A 62 -3.74 10.91 -13.14
C ALA A 62 -4.85 11.60 -13.95
N LYS A 63 -4.55 12.16 -15.14
CA LYS A 63 -5.58 12.76 -16.02
C LYS A 63 -6.55 11.72 -16.59
N SER A 64 -6.10 10.48 -16.74
CA SER A 64 -6.96 9.37 -17.20
C SER A 64 -7.85 8.78 -16.11
N ALA A 65 -7.75 9.28 -14.87
CA ALA A 65 -8.49 8.80 -13.69
C ALA A 65 -9.98 9.14 -13.72
N LYS A 66 -10.72 8.66 -14.72
CA LYS A 66 -12.18 8.63 -14.67
C LYS A 66 -12.59 7.60 -13.62
N ILE A 67 -12.99 8.08 -12.43
CA ILE A 67 -13.64 7.36 -11.33
C ILE A 67 -13.28 5.87 -11.31
N LYS A 68 -11.98 5.57 -11.19
CA LYS A 68 -11.54 4.19 -11.12
C LYS A 68 -11.84 3.69 -9.71
N GLU A 69 -12.66 2.66 -9.61
CA GLU A 69 -12.88 1.99 -8.33
C GLU A 69 -11.59 1.30 -7.89
N LYS A 70 -11.38 1.23 -6.57
CA LYS A 70 -10.22 0.54 -6.04
C LYS A 70 -10.44 -0.97 -6.21
N PRO A 71 -9.56 -1.69 -6.92
CA PRO A 71 -9.79 -3.10 -7.18
C PRO A 71 -9.76 -3.90 -5.88
N GLY A 72 -10.65 -4.89 -5.78
CA GLY A 72 -10.59 -5.90 -4.75
C GLY A 72 -9.35 -6.77 -4.96
N LEU A 73 -8.42 -6.74 -4.01
CA LEU A 73 -7.29 -7.65 -3.97
C LEU A 73 -7.33 -8.38 -2.63
N GLU A 74 -7.46 -9.71 -2.68
CA GLU A 74 -7.34 -10.54 -1.49
C GLU A 74 -5.89 -10.58 -1.03
N LEU A 75 -5.66 -10.07 0.19
CA LEU A 75 -4.32 -10.04 0.77
C LEU A 75 -4.18 -11.19 1.76
N PRO A 76 -3.24 -12.12 1.54
CA PRO A 76 -3.02 -13.21 2.47
C PRO A 76 -2.46 -12.68 3.79
N LEU A 77 -2.73 -13.38 4.89
CA LEU A 77 -2.12 -13.04 6.21
C LEU A 77 -0.60 -13.11 6.15
N PHE A 78 -0.06 -14.11 5.45
CA PHE A 78 1.36 -14.29 5.21
C PHE A 78 1.59 -14.58 3.73
N SER A 79 2.52 -13.87 3.12
CA SER A 79 2.85 -14.08 1.71
C SER A 79 3.79 -15.27 1.57
N LEU A 80 3.41 -16.24 0.73
CA LEU A 80 4.24 -17.34 0.30
C LEU A 80 4.59 -17.11 -1.18
N THR A 81 5.88 -17.05 -1.48
CA THR A 81 6.39 -16.76 -2.83
C THR A 81 7.58 -17.65 -3.15
N THR A 82 7.87 -17.82 -4.44
CA THR A 82 9.08 -18.52 -4.90
C THR A 82 10.32 -17.66 -4.62
N GLU A 83 11.51 -18.23 -4.79
CA GLU A 83 12.77 -17.47 -4.68
C GLU A 83 12.79 -16.26 -5.62
N ASP A 84 12.48 -16.45 -6.90
CA ASP A 84 12.37 -15.35 -7.87
C ASP A 84 11.34 -14.30 -7.46
N GLY A 85 10.18 -14.75 -6.97
CA GLY A 85 9.13 -13.87 -6.49
C GLY A 85 9.54 -13.08 -5.25
N TYR A 86 10.36 -13.65 -4.37
CA TYR A 86 10.95 -12.96 -3.22
C TYR A 86 11.89 -11.84 -3.67
N TYR A 87 12.80 -12.14 -4.60
CA TYR A 87 13.73 -11.14 -5.14
C TYR A 87 13.00 -10.01 -5.86
N LEU A 88 12.04 -10.33 -6.72
CA LEU A 88 11.23 -9.33 -7.42
C LEU A 88 10.44 -8.46 -6.43
N THR A 89 9.83 -9.06 -5.41
CA THR A 89 9.07 -8.33 -4.38
C THR A 89 9.96 -7.34 -3.64
N ASN A 90 11.16 -7.75 -3.22
CA ASN A 90 12.07 -6.85 -2.52
C ASN A 90 12.59 -5.74 -3.45
N ALA A 91 12.95 -6.05 -4.69
CA ALA A 91 13.40 -5.06 -5.66
C ALA A 91 12.33 -3.98 -5.92
N ILE A 92 11.06 -4.37 -6.12
CA ILE A 92 9.96 -3.41 -6.30
C ILE A 92 9.74 -2.58 -5.03
N LYS A 93 9.72 -3.24 -3.86
CA LYS A 93 9.50 -2.60 -2.56
C LYS A 93 10.60 -1.57 -2.24
N GLU A 94 11.86 -1.90 -2.48
CA GLU A 94 13.02 -1.01 -2.25
C GLU A 94 13.01 0.16 -3.22
N LYS A 95 12.68 -0.09 -4.49
CA LYS A 95 12.63 0.94 -5.53
C LYS A 95 11.55 1.99 -5.28
N LEU A 96 10.39 1.56 -4.80
CA LEU A 96 9.25 2.45 -4.57
C LEU A 96 9.22 3.05 -3.17
N ASP A 97 9.95 2.45 -2.21
CA ASP A 97 9.95 2.69 -0.76
C ASP A 97 9.13 3.89 -0.27
N ASN A 98 7.83 3.66 -0.04
CA ASN A 98 6.95 4.66 0.54
C ASN A 98 5.83 4.00 1.40
N PRO A 99 5.24 4.73 2.36
CA PRO A 99 4.18 4.20 3.22
C PRO A 99 2.88 3.83 2.46
N TYR A 100 2.63 4.45 1.31
CA TYR A 100 1.38 4.27 0.57
C TYR A 100 1.30 2.92 -0.13
N LEU A 101 2.44 2.25 -0.33
CA LEU A 101 2.49 0.86 -0.81
C LEU A 101 1.63 -0.11 0.00
N ASN A 102 1.38 0.13 1.30
CA ASN A 102 0.48 -0.71 2.10
C ASN A 102 -0.97 -0.74 1.57
N TYR A 103 -1.35 0.27 0.81
CA TYR A 103 -2.70 0.47 0.31
C TYR A 103 -2.84 0.23 -1.20
N ALA A 104 -1.75 -0.12 -1.89
CA ALA A 104 -1.80 -0.46 -3.31
C ALA A 104 -2.58 -1.77 -3.53
N ARG A 105 -3.31 -1.86 -4.65
CA ARG A 105 -4.15 -3.01 -5.02
C ARG A 105 -3.97 -3.46 -6.46
N ASP A 106 -3.28 -2.69 -7.28
CA ASP A 106 -2.94 -3.04 -8.66
C ASP A 106 -1.56 -2.47 -9.09
N PRO A 107 -1.04 -2.85 -10.27
CA PRO A 107 0.26 -2.35 -10.74
C PRO A 107 0.28 -0.84 -10.98
N GLU A 108 -0.86 -0.24 -11.32
CA GLU A 108 -0.97 1.20 -11.53
C GLU A 108 -0.83 1.96 -10.20
N GLU A 109 -1.43 1.46 -9.12
CA GLU A 109 -1.25 2.02 -7.78
C GLU A 109 0.19 1.86 -7.28
N LEU A 110 0.89 0.77 -7.62
CA LEU A 110 2.33 0.66 -7.36
C LEU A 110 3.09 1.80 -8.02
N ILE A 111 2.84 2.03 -9.31
CA ILE A 111 3.44 3.11 -10.11
C ILE A 111 3.13 4.48 -9.49
N LEU A 112 1.88 4.75 -9.15
CA LEU A 112 1.43 6.06 -8.68
C LEU A 112 1.80 6.36 -7.22
N SER A 113 2.06 5.32 -6.41
CA SER A 113 2.29 5.47 -4.96
C SER A 113 3.37 6.50 -4.58
N PRO A 114 4.56 6.55 -5.22
CA PRO A 114 5.59 7.49 -4.83
C PRO A 114 5.22 8.92 -5.21
N PHE A 115 4.57 9.11 -6.36
CA PHE A 115 4.12 10.41 -6.82
C PHE A 115 3.04 10.99 -5.90
N LEU A 116 2.03 10.20 -5.56
CA LEU A 116 0.98 10.60 -4.63
C LEU A 116 1.56 10.96 -3.25
N TYR A 117 2.50 10.15 -2.74
CA TYR A 117 3.16 10.43 -1.46
C TYR A 117 3.97 11.73 -1.49
N ARG A 118 4.68 12.03 -2.58
CA ARG A 118 5.40 13.30 -2.73
C ARG A 118 4.47 14.52 -2.78
N MET A 119 3.30 14.41 -3.41
CA MET A 119 2.34 15.51 -3.47
C MET A 119 1.69 15.77 -2.11
N ASN A 120 1.28 14.72 -1.43
CA ASN A 120 0.61 14.84 -0.14
C ASN A 120 0.93 13.61 0.72
N PRO A 121 1.93 13.70 1.62
CA PRO A 121 2.29 12.59 2.51
C PRO A 121 1.32 12.42 3.68
N ALA A 122 0.40 13.37 3.88
CA ALA A 122 -0.53 13.43 5.01
C ALA A 122 -1.92 12.87 4.69
N LEU A 123 -2.12 12.19 3.56
CA LEU A 123 -3.42 11.58 3.24
C LEU A 123 -3.83 10.56 4.32
N PRO A 124 -5.07 10.64 4.83
CA PRO A 124 -5.59 9.67 5.79
C PRO A 124 -5.57 8.25 5.24
N GLU A 125 -5.22 7.31 6.11
CA GLU A 125 -5.16 5.88 5.79
C GLU A 125 -6.49 5.33 5.29
N GLU A 126 -7.62 5.83 5.81
CA GLU A 126 -8.96 5.46 5.37
C GLU A 126 -9.20 5.85 3.91
N ILE A 127 -8.70 7.01 3.48
CA ILE A 127 -8.80 7.46 2.09
C ILE A 127 -7.93 6.58 1.20
N LEU A 128 -6.68 6.32 1.60
CA LEU A 128 -5.76 5.44 0.87
C LEU A 128 -6.31 4.03 0.72
N ALA A 129 -7.00 3.51 1.75
CA ALA A 129 -7.59 2.17 1.75
C ALA A 129 -8.80 2.03 0.82
N ASN A 130 -9.54 3.11 0.57
CA ASN A 130 -10.85 3.04 -0.13
C ASN A 130 -10.86 3.73 -1.50
N ARG A 131 -9.86 4.54 -1.83
CA ARG A 131 -9.80 5.28 -3.11
C ARG A 131 -8.62 4.83 -3.95
N HIS A 132 -8.85 4.79 -5.26
CA HIS A 132 -7.80 4.46 -6.21
C HIS A 132 -6.76 5.60 -6.28
N PHE A 133 -5.48 5.27 -6.36
CA PHE A 133 -4.41 6.29 -6.35
C PHE A 133 -4.45 7.24 -7.54
N ALA A 134 -4.96 6.81 -8.69
CA ALA A 134 -5.15 7.68 -9.85
C ALA A 134 -6.13 8.82 -9.54
N TRP A 135 -7.26 8.51 -8.89
CA TRP A 135 -8.25 9.52 -8.50
C TRP A 135 -7.69 10.48 -7.46
N LEU A 136 -7.00 9.97 -6.44
CA LEU A 136 -6.34 10.80 -5.43
C LEU A 136 -5.30 11.72 -6.07
N SER A 137 -4.50 11.20 -6.99
CA SER A 137 -3.47 11.98 -7.69
C SER A 137 -4.09 13.09 -8.54
N ALA A 138 -5.23 12.84 -9.20
CA ALA A 138 -5.94 13.86 -9.96
C ALA A 138 -6.43 15.01 -9.06
N GLN A 139 -7.02 14.70 -7.89
CA GLN A 139 -7.48 15.71 -6.95
C GLN A 139 -6.33 16.55 -6.38
N GLU A 140 -5.22 15.92 -6.01
CA GLU A 140 -4.06 16.66 -5.50
C GLU A 140 -3.45 17.56 -6.59
N LEU A 141 -3.42 17.10 -7.84
CA LEU A 141 -2.96 17.91 -8.98
C LEU A 141 -3.85 19.12 -9.25
N GLU A 142 -5.17 18.99 -9.14
CA GLU A 142 -6.11 20.10 -9.27
C GLU A 142 -5.86 21.14 -8.18
N LYS A 143 -5.76 20.73 -6.91
CA LYS A 143 -5.44 21.63 -5.78
C LYS A 143 -4.12 22.39 -5.98
N ILE A 144 -3.07 21.71 -6.43
CA ILE A 144 -1.77 22.34 -6.70
C ILE A 144 -1.89 23.35 -7.85
N THR A 145 -2.65 23.01 -8.89
CA THR A 145 -2.86 23.90 -10.05
C THR A 145 -3.67 25.14 -9.69
N GLU A 146 -4.69 25.00 -8.82
CA GLU A 146 -5.48 26.11 -8.31
C GLU A 146 -4.66 27.03 -7.39
N ASN A 147 -3.87 26.46 -6.48
CA ASN A 147 -2.99 27.23 -5.59
C ASN A 147 -1.91 28.02 -6.36
N ARG A 148 -1.46 27.53 -7.52
CA ARG A 148 -0.53 28.26 -8.40
C ARG A 148 -1.19 29.38 -9.21
N LYS A 149 -2.52 29.45 -9.26
CA LYS A 149 -3.29 30.49 -9.97
C LYS A 149 -3.75 31.63 -9.06
N LEU A 150 -3.54 31.52 -7.74
CA LEU A 150 -3.80 32.60 -6.79
C LEU A 150 -2.56 33.52 -6.73
N PRO A 151 -2.73 34.85 -6.91
CA PRO A 151 -1.64 35.82 -6.96
C PRO A 151 -0.92 36.03 -5.62
#